data_AF-A0AA86RK14-F1
#
_entry.id   AF-A0AA86RK14-F1
#
_cell.length_a   1.000
_cell.length_b   1.000
_cell.length_c   1.000
_cell.angle_alpha   90.00
_cell.angle_beta   90.00
_cell.angle_gamma   90.00
#
_symmetry.space_group_name_H-M   'P 1'
#
loop_
_entity.id
_entity.type
_entity.pdbx_description
1 polymer ?
#
loop_
_entity_poly.entity_id
_entity_poly.type
_entity_poly.pdbx_seq_one_letter_code
_entity_poly.pdbx_strand_id
1 'polypeptide(L)'
;MQILDYNILQIILDAPDRQIYLVTEKGKTVQYCLIALEGSFEAQSPTLKIYKTFKSLNKLYVLTEPFHATLQSLLKEQQNGLEIGQIATIITDVLMDLLHSQFFAFSLQNIFIIKQNNQIKAKLGISNLSCDWAFSSVDGVHSKATSVWSAGVVLFYLCTGHSPYNCRNKTEIEEKIKSFDITDIPNSINKIFRQMIISMMQINGGRRGQIEDLLNTPQLKMNLPNRDW
;
A
#
# COMPACT_ATOMS: atom_id res chain seq x y z
N MET A 1 -13.66 -2.59 26.45
CA MET A 1 -12.52 -3.38 25.92
C MET A 1 -11.36 -2.42 25.78
N GLN A 2 -10.27 -2.68 26.49
CA GLN A 2 -9.08 -1.83 26.53
C GLN A 2 -7.90 -2.62 25.94
N ILE A 3 -6.81 -1.95 25.55
CA ILE A 3 -5.57 -2.62 25.10
C ILE A 3 -5.10 -3.68 26.11
N LEU A 4 -5.42 -3.45 27.40
CA LEU A 4 -5.13 -4.36 28.51
C LEU A 4 -5.74 -5.76 28.35
N ASP A 5 -6.68 -5.96 27.43
CA ASP A 5 -7.28 -7.27 27.15
C ASP A 5 -6.39 -8.16 26.24
N TYR A 6 -5.27 -7.61 25.75
CA TYR A 6 -4.36 -8.28 24.82
C TYR A 6 -2.94 -8.42 25.39
N ASN A 7 -2.29 -9.53 25.05
CA ASN A 7 -0.86 -9.72 25.26
C ASN A 7 -0.11 -9.36 23.98
N ILE A 8 0.89 -8.49 24.08
CA ILE A 8 1.76 -8.14 22.95
C ILE A 8 2.80 -9.26 22.78
N LEU A 9 2.84 -9.85 21.59
CA LEU A 9 3.81 -10.87 21.22
C LEU A 9 5.03 -10.27 20.52
N GLN A 10 4.79 -9.29 19.63
CA GLN A 10 5.83 -8.67 18.81
C GLN A 10 5.43 -7.25 18.44
N ILE A 11 6.41 -6.35 18.35
CA ILE A 11 6.27 -5.03 17.75
C ILE A 11 6.63 -5.16 16.26
N ILE A 12 5.68 -4.87 15.37
CA ILE A 12 5.87 -4.89 13.91
C ILE A 12 6.31 -3.52 13.40
N LEU A 13 5.74 -2.44 13.96
CA LEU A 13 6.08 -1.06 13.64
C LEU A 13 5.90 -0.21 14.89
N ASP A 14 6.85 0.67 15.17
CA ASP A 14 6.75 1.68 16.22
C ASP A 14 7.14 3.05 15.65
N ALA A 15 6.15 3.79 15.18
CA ALA A 15 6.30 5.14 14.66
C ALA A 15 5.39 6.11 15.45
N PRO A 16 5.72 7.42 15.50
CA PRO A 16 4.99 8.39 16.32
C PRO A 16 3.49 8.48 16.01
N ASP A 17 3.11 8.37 14.74
CA ASP A 17 1.74 8.48 14.23
C ASP A 17 1.05 7.12 14.05
N ARG A 18 1.82 6.02 14.11
CA ARG A 18 1.35 4.67 13.83
C ARG A 18 2.18 3.60 14.55
N GLN A 19 1.51 2.78 15.33
CA GLN A 19 2.12 1.63 16.00
C GLN A 19 1.38 0.35 15.60
N ILE A 20 2.11 -0.74 15.40
CA ILE A 20 1.55 -2.03 14.99
C ILE A 20 2.15 -3.13 15.85
N TYR A 21 1.26 -3.94 16.43
CA TYR A 21 1.61 -5.04 17.32
C TYR A 21 1.00 -6.34 16.82
N LEU A 22 1.77 -7.44 16.88
CA LEU A 22 1.21 -8.78 16.89
C LEU A 22 0.74 -9.08 18.31
N VAL A 23 -0.52 -9.47 18.47
CA VAL A 23 -1.15 -9.67 19.78
C VAL A 23 -1.95 -10.95 19.83
N THR A 24 -2.19 -11.44 21.05
CA THR A 24 -3.21 -12.47 21.34
C THR A 24 -4.18 -11.93 22.38
N GLU A 25 -5.46 -12.23 22.24
CA GLU A 25 -6.42 -11.95 23.30
C GLU A 25 -6.12 -12.81 24.54
N LYS A 26 -6.23 -12.25 25.75
CA LYS A 26 -5.94 -12.98 26.99
C LYS A 26 -6.75 -14.27 27.07
N GLY A 27 -6.06 -15.38 27.33
CA GLY A 27 -6.68 -16.71 27.40
C GLY A 27 -7.01 -17.35 26.05
N LYS A 28 -6.64 -16.72 24.92
CA LYS A 28 -6.79 -17.30 23.58
C LYS A 28 -5.44 -17.52 22.91
N THR A 29 -5.39 -18.47 21.98
CA THR A 29 -4.20 -18.77 21.16
C THR A 29 -4.21 -18.07 19.81
N VAL A 30 -5.35 -17.49 19.42
CA VAL A 30 -5.51 -16.81 18.13
C VAL A 30 -4.74 -15.51 18.11
N GLN A 31 -3.95 -15.31 17.06
CA GLN A 31 -3.15 -14.12 16.83
C GLN A 31 -3.90 -13.09 15.97
N TYR A 32 -3.62 -11.82 16.24
CA TYR A 32 -4.16 -10.67 15.55
C TYR A 32 -3.08 -9.61 15.36
N CYS A 33 -3.29 -8.71 14.41
CA CYS A 33 -2.54 -7.46 14.36
C CYS A 33 -3.39 -6.32 14.93
N LEU A 34 -2.85 -5.64 15.94
CA LEU A 34 -3.43 -4.43 16.53
C LEU A 34 -2.68 -3.21 15.98
N ILE A 35 -3.41 -2.36 15.26
CA ILE A 35 -2.89 -1.12 14.68
C ILE A 35 -3.41 0.04 15.52
N ALA A 36 -2.51 0.85 16.09
CA ALA A 36 -2.83 2.07 16.80
C ALA A 36 -2.44 3.28 15.94
N LEU A 37 -3.39 4.19 15.74
CA LEU A 37 -3.24 5.39 14.89
C LEU A 37 -3.54 6.64 15.71
N GLU A 38 -2.66 7.64 15.66
CA GLU A 38 -2.83 8.94 16.34
C GLU A 38 -3.66 9.94 15.51
N GLY A 39 -4.88 10.25 15.95
CA GLY A 39 -5.76 11.21 15.30
C GLY A 39 -7.20 10.73 15.05
N SER A 40 -7.97 11.58 14.38
CA SER A 40 -9.37 11.35 14.03
C SER A 40 -9.47 10.50 12.76
N PHE A 41 -9.44 9.18 12.91
CA PHE A 41 -9.50 8.25 11.78
C PHE A 41 -10.80 7.46 11.73
N GLU A 42 -11.10 7.00 10.52
CA GLU A 42 -12.01 5.90 10.24
C GLU A 42 -11.20 4.78 9.59
N ALA A 43 -11.37 3.55 10.10
CA ALA A 43 -10.70 2.40 9.52
C ALA A 43 -11.62 1.77 8.47
N GLN A 44 -11.26 1.94 7.21
CA GLN A 44 -11.81 1.19 6.09
C GLN A 44 -10.69 0.41 5.42
N SER A 45 -10.99 -0.82 5.02
CA SER A 45 -10.09 -1.64 4.22
C SER A 45 -10.88 -2.41 3.18
N PRO A 46 -10.37 -2.50 1.94
CA PRO A 46 -11.00 -3.30 0.91
C PRO A 46 -10.87 -4.81 1.17
N THR A 47 -9.73 -5.25 1.71
CA THR A 47 -9.39 -6.69 1.75
C THR A 47 -8.72 -7.16 3.04
N LEU A 48 -8.08 -6.26 3.79
CA LEU A 48 -7.59 -6.56 5.14
C LEU A 48 -8.80 -6.69 6.07
N LYS A 49 -9.00 -7.90 6.60
CA LYS A 49 -10.10 -8.18 7.50
C LYS A 49 -9.93 -7.40 8.80
N ILE A 50 -10.86 -6.49 9.04
CA ILE A 50 -10.99 -5.76 10.31
C ILE A 50 -11.98 -6.54 11.18
N TYR A 51 -11.52 -7.00 12.34
CA TYR A 51 -12.39 -7.66 13.32
C TYR A 51 -13.08 -6.66 14.23
N LYS A 52 -12.35 -5.60 14.61
CA LYS A 52 -12.85 -4.63 15.58
C LYS A 52 -12.12 -3.31 15.49
N THR A 53 -12.84 -2.23 15.77
CA THR A 53 -12.26 -0.90 16.01
C THR A 53 -12.67 -0.40 17.38
N PHE A 54 -11.81 0.37 18.03
CA PHE A 54 -12.15 1.08 19.27
C PHE A 54 -11.29 2.34 19.40
N LYS A 55 -11.84 3.36 20.05
CA LYS A 55 -11.17 4.64 20.26
C LYS A 55 -10.80 4.80 21.73
N SER A 56 -9.65 5.40 22.00
CA SER A 56 -9.26 5.83 23.35
C SER A 56 -8.45 7.11 23.27
N LEU A 57 -8.90 8.16 23.96
CA LEU A 57 -8.33 9.50 23.86
C LEU A 57 -8.26 9.95 22.39
N ASN A 58 -7.05 10.18 21.88
CA ASN A 58 -6.78 10.59 20.50
C ASN A 58 -6.32 9.44 19.59
N LYS A 59 -6.42 8.18 20.05
CA LYS A 59 -5.99 7.01 19.27
C LYS A 59 -7.17 6.21 18.75
N LEU A 60 -7.11 5.83 17.48
CA LEU A 60 -7.92 4.75 16.90
C LEU A 60 -7.12 3.44 16.96
N TYR A 61 -7.74 2.40 17.51
CA TYR A 61 -7.22 1.05 17.51
C TYR A 61 -8.03 0.19 16.53
N VAL A 62 -7.33 -0.56 15.69
CA VAL A 62 -7.90 -1.44 14.68
C VAL A 62 -7.33 -2.83 14.87
N LEU A 63 -8.17 -3.78 15.22
CA LEU A 63 -7.82 -5.19 15.33
C LEU A 63 -8.10 -5.87 13.98
N THR A 64 -7.09 -6.51 13.42
CA THR A 64 -7.10 -7.06 12.06
C THR A 64 -6.59 -8.50 12.03
N GLU A 65 -6.78 -9.18 10.89
CA GLU A 65 -6.06 -10.42 10.60
C GLU A 65 -4.54 -10.25 10.72
N PRO A 66 -3.80 -11.29 11.09
CA PRO A 66 -2.35 -11.19 11.26
C PRO A 66 -1.64 -10.92 9.92
N PHE A 67 -0.65 -10.04 9.96
CA PHE A 67 0.28 -9.76 8.86
C PHE A 67 1.70 -9.58 9.41
N HIS A 68 2.70 -9.57 8.53
CA HIS A 68 4.11 -9.62 8.92
C HIS A 68 4.78 -8.24 8.89
N ALA A 69 4.41 -7.37 7.94
CA ALA A 69 5.00 -6.05 7.79
C ALA A 69 4.08 -5.11 7.00
N THR A 70 4.38 -3.81 7.03
CA THR A 70 3.95 -2.90 5.95
C THR A 70 4.89 -3.02 4.76
N LEU A 71 4.45 -2.65 3.56
CA LEU A 71 5.34 -2.63 2.40
C LEU A 71 6.51 -1.65 2.60
N GLN A 72 6.26 -0.52 3.27
CA GLN A 72 7.33 0.42 3.60
C GLN A 72 8.40 -0.21 4.50
N SER A 73 8.00 -0.95 5.55
CA SER A 73 8.95 -1.64 6.44
C SER A 73 9.72 -2.73 5.68
N LEU A 74 9.02 -3.53 4.87
CA LEU A 74 9.65 -4.57 4.05
C LEU A 74 10.75 -4.01 3.15
N LEU A 75 10.47 -2.89 2.47
CA LEU A 75 11.42 -2.26 1.55
C LEU A 75 12.62 -1.65 2.26
N LYS A 76 12.47 -1.20 3.53
CA LYS A 76 13.60 -0.71 4.33
C LYS A 76 14.53 -1.84 4.79
N GLU A 77 14.00 -3.04 5.01
CA GLU A 77 14.77 -4.21 5.47
C GLU A 77 15.49 -4.93 4.32
N GLN A 78 14.94 -4.86 3.10
CA GLN A 78 15.46 -5.55 1.91
C GLN A 78 16.62 -4.79 1.27
N GLN A 79 17.86 -5.14 1.62
CA GLN A 79 19.06 -4.52 1.02
C GLN A 79 19.22 -4.80 -0.49
N ASN A 80 18.75 -5.95 -0.98
CA ASN A 80 18.91 -6.37 -2.38
C ASN A 80 17.70 -6.02 -3.27
N GLY A 81 16.71 -5.30 -2.74
CA GLY A 81 15.43 -5.10 -3.42
C GLY A 81 14.61 -6.39 -3.53
N LEU A 82 13.44 -6.29 -4.19
CA LEU A 82 12.53 -7.41 -4.37
C LEU A 82 12.75 -8.10 -5.72
N GLU A 83 12.55 -9.41 -5.76
CA GLU A 83 12.59 -10.16 -7.02
C GLU A 83 11.38 -9.79 -7.91
N ILE A 84 11.55 -9.93 -9.23
CA ILE A 84 10.49 -9.61 -10.21
C ILE A 84 9.18 -10.34 -9.91
N GLY A 85 9.25 -11.60 -9.46
CA GLY A 85 8.06 -12.37 -9.07
C GLY A 85 7.33 -11.73 -7.89
N GLN A 86 8.05 -11.32 -6.85
CA GLN A 86 7.48 -10.66 -5.68
C GLN A 86 6.87 -9.30 -6.04
N ILE A 87 7.55 -8.52 -6.89
CA ILE A 87 7.04 -7.24 -7.41
C ILE A 87 5.71 -7.49 -8.15
N ALA A 88 5.68 -8.48 -9.05
CA ALA A 88 4.50 -8.83 -9.83
C ALA A 88 3.33 -9.28 -8.93
N THR A 89 3.59 -10.10 -7.91
CA THR A 89 2.56 -10.52 -6.95
C THR A 89 1.99 -9.33 -6.18
N ILE A 90 2.86 -8.50 -5.59
CA ILE A 90 2.43 -7.34 -4.79
C ILE A 90 1.59 -6.38 -5.64
N ILE A 91 2.04 -6.04 -6.85
CA ILE A 91 1.28 -5.09 -7.70
C ILE A 91 -0.02 -5.70 -8.23
N THR A 92 -0.06 -7.01 -8.48
CA THR A 92 -1.29 -7.71 -8.87
C THR A 92 -2.32 -7.65 -7.75
N ASP A 93 -1.93 -7.97 -6.52
CA ASP A 93 -2.81 -7.91 -5.35
C ASP A 93 -3.35 -6.48 -5.13
N VAL A 94 -2.48 -5.47 -5.21
CA VAL A 94 -2.88 -4.05 -5.09
C VAL A 94 -3.91 -3.68 -6.17
N LEU A 95 -3.67 -4.04 -7.42
CA LEU A 95 -4.59 -3.73 -8.51
C LEU A 95 -5.93 -4.48 -8.37
N MET A 96 -5.92 -5.72 -7.91
CA MET A 96 -7.14 -6.48 -7.60
C MET A 96 -7.95 -5.83 -6.49
N ASP A 97 -7.30 -5.37 -5.42
CA ASP A 97 -7.97 -4.66 -4.33
C ASP A 97 -8.61 -3.35 -4.82
N LEU A 98 -7.92 -2.61 -5.69
CA LEU A 98 -8.46 -1.39 -6.30
C LEU A 98 -9.58 -1.66 -7.32
N LEU A 99 -9.55 -2.81 -8.00
CA LEU A 99 -10.59 -3.19 -8.95
C LEU A 99 -11.95 -3.32 -8.24
N HIS A 100 -11.95 -3.90 -7.04
CA HIS A 100 -13.13 -4.31 -6.29
C HIS A 100 -13.53 -3.34 -5.17
N SER A 101 -12.87 -2.20 -5.00
CA SER A 101 -13.15 -1.28 -3.89
C SER A 101 -13.19 0.18 -4.30
N GLN A 102 -13.84 0.98 -3.47
CA GLN A 102 -13.77 2.44 -3.50
C GLN A 102 -12.66 2.95 -2.58
N PHE A 103 -11.50 2.29 -2.59
CA PHE A 103 -10.34 2.69 -1.83
C PHE A 103 -9.53 3.72 -2.62
N PHE A 104 -9.59 4.97 -2.20
CA PHE A 104 -8.96 6.09 -2.90
C PHE A 104 -7.70 6.55 -2.18
N ALA A 105 -6.64 6.76 -2.97
CA ALA A 105 -5.36 7.32 -2.55
C ALA A 105 -4.69 6.55 -1.39
N PHE A 106 -3.61 5.83 -1.70
CA PHE A 106 -2.86 5.05 -0.71
C PHE A 106 -1.36 5.24 -0.87
N SER A 107 -0.62 4.82 0.14
CA SER A 107 0.85 4.83 0.16
C SER A 107 1.40 3.45 0.53
N LEU A 108 2.73 3.32 0.51
CA LEU A 108 3.43 2.10 0.96
C LEU A 108 3.03 1.66 2.38
N GLN A 109 2.60 2.58 3.23
CA GLN A 109 2.17 2.27 4.60
C GLN A 109 0.80 1.61 4.69
N ASN A 110 -0.03 1.76 3.65
CA ASN A 110 -1.38 1.20 3.60
C ASN A 110 -1.39 -0.19 2.94
N ILE A 111 -0.22 -0.71 2.54
CA ILE A 111 -0.08 -2.04 1.96
C ILE A 111 0.53 -2.94 3.04
N PHE A 112 -0.21 -3.99 3.41
CA PHE A 112 0.19 -4.97 4.41
C PHE A 112 0.66 -6.25 3.74
N ILE A 113 1.75 -6.81 4.25
CA ILE A 113 2.42 -7.96 3.70
C ILE A 113 2.15 -9.19 4.57
N ILE A 114 1.61 -10.23 3.95
CA ILE A 114 1.40 -11.54 4.56
C ILE A 114 2.39 -12.50 3.90
N LYS A 115 3.12 -13.26 4.71
CA LYS A 115 4.08 -14.27 4.26
C LYS A 115 3.61 -15.66 4.70
N GLN A 116 3.64 -16.64 3.82
CA GLN A 116 3.34 -18.03 4.15
C GLN A 116 4.14 -18.96 3.24
N ASN A 117 4.92 -19.89 3.81
CA ASN A 117 5.65 -20.95 3.05
C ASN A 117 6.36 -20.42 1.79
N ASN A 118 7.11 -19.33 1.94
CA ASN A 118 7.86 -18.63 0.88
C ASN A 118 7.03 -17.82 -0.13
N GLN A 119 5.70 -17.76 0.02
CA GLN A 119 4.84 -16.87 -0.75
C GLN A 119 4.65 -15.54 -0.02
N ILE A 120 4.46 -14.49 -0.82
CA ILE A 120 4.11 -13.16 -0.35
C ILE A 120 2.72 -12.81 -0.90
N LYS A 121 1.91 -12.15 -0.08
CA LYS A 121 0.65 -11.54 -0.49
C LYS A 121 0.59 -10.12 0.04
N ALA A 122 0.06 -9.21 -0.77
CA ALA A 122 -0.22 -7.86 -0.35
C ALA A 122 -1.72 -7.67 -0.13
N LYS A 123 -2.09 -6.84 0.84
CA LYS A 123 -3.46 -6.37 1.05
C LYS A 123 -3.46 -4.88 1.29
N LEU A 124 -4.31 -4.15 0.58
CA LEU A 124 -4.60 -2.75 0.89
C LEU A 124 -5.45 -2.68 2.15
N GLY A 125 -5.06 -1.80 3.07
CA GLY A 125 -5.83 -1.59 4.28
C GLY A 125 -5.63 -0.23 4.91
N ILE A 126 -6.62 0.12 5.73
CA ILE A 126 -6.69 1.32 6.55
C ILE A 126 -6.36 2.56 5.74
N SER A 127 -7.39 3.12 5.10
CA SER A 127 -7.29 4.44 4.50
C SER A 127 -7.06 5.48 5.59
N ASN A 128 -5.99 6.25 5.47
CA ASN A 128 -5.95 7.56 6.09
C ASN A 128 -6.51 8.53 5.06
N LEU A 129 -7.53 9.34 5.41
CA LEU A 129 -8.00 10.42 4.52
C LEU A 129 -6.87 11.42 4.17
N SER A 130 -5.80 11.42 4.95
CA SER A 130 -4.54 12.11 4.66
C SER A 130 -3.61 11.25 3.80
N CYS A 131 -3.99 10.97 2.56
CA CYS A 131 -3.00 10.49 1.60
C CYS A 131 -2.19 11.71 1.13
N ASP A 132 -0.95 11.82 1.62
CA ASP A 132 -0.14 13.04 1.47
C ASP A 132 0.52 13.22 0.09
N TRP A 133 0.27 12.35 -0.88
CA TRP A 133 0.87 12.50 -2.19
C TRP A 133 -0.06 13.30 -3.12
N ALA A 134 0.13 14.62 -3.08
CA ALA A 134 0.10 15.65 -4.13
C ALA A 134 -0.80 15.58 -5.40
N PHE A 135 -1.48 14.49 -5.75
CA PHE A 135 -2.34 14.44 -6.96
C PHE A 135 -3.81 14.70 -6.65
N SER A 136 -4.28 14.41 -5.43
CA SER A 136 -5.63 14.84 -5.01
C SER A 136 -5.78 16.37 -5.08
N SER A 137 -4.69 17.12 -4.95
CA SER A 137 -4.67 18.58 -5.08
C SER A 137 -4.56 19.10 -6.53
N VAL A 138 -4.23 18.26 -7.52
CA VAL A 138 -4.11 18.70 -8.93
C VAL A 138 -5.45 18.63 -9.66
N ASP A 139 -6.20 17.54 -9.49
CA ASP A 139 -7.51 17.37 -10.14
C ASP A 139 -8.69 17.52 -9.16
N GLY A 140 -8.45 17.63 -7.85
CA GLY A 140 -9.49 17.83 -6.83
C GLY A 140 -10.47 16.65 -6.63
N VAL A 141 -10.36 15.60 -7.44
CA VAL A 141 -11.30 14.46 -7.44
C VAL A 141 -10.61 13.18 -7.00
N HIS A 142 -11.06 12.63 -5.88
CA HIS A 142 -10.75 11.26 -5.48
C HIS A 142 -11.47 10.30 -6.43
N SER A 143 -10.71 9.69 -7.34
CA SER A 143 -11.23 8.77 -8.36
C SER A 143 -10.42 7.49 -8.42
N LYS A 144 -10.97 6.47 -9.09
CA LYS A 144 -10.24 5.22 -9.38
C LYS A 144 -8.96 5.49 -10.18
N ALA A 145 -8.97 6.50 -11.06
CA ALA A 145 -7.76 6.95 -11.74
C ALA A 145 -6.70 7.40 -10.74
N THR A 146 -7.05 8.20 -9.73
CA THR A 146 -6.12 8.65 -8.67
C THR A 146 -5.47 7.46 -7.96
N SER A 147 -6.21 6.39 -7.67
CA SER A 147 -5.64 5.17 -7.10
C SER A 147 -4.69 4.43 -8.05
N VAL A 148 -4.97 4.43 -9.36
CA VAL A 148 -4.04 3.87 -10.36
C VAL A 148 -2.71 4.62 -10.37
N TRP A 149 -2.72 5.94 -10.19
CA TRP A 149 -1.46 6.68 -10.04
C TRP A 149 -0.70 6.25 -8.79
N SER A 150 -1.38 6.11 -7.64
CA SER A 150 -0.74 5.58 -6.43
C SER A 150 -0.06 4.24 -6.71
N ALA A 151 -0.75 3.34 -7.41
CA ALA A 151 -0.19 2.05 -7.81
C ALA A 151 1.05 2.20 -8.70
N GLY A 152 1.08 3.19 -9.59
CA GLY A 152 2.25 3.56 -10.39
C GLY A 152 3.44 4.01 -9.54
N VAL A 153 3.21 4.87 -8.56
CA VAL A 153 4.25 5.30 -7.59
C VAL A 153 4.77 4.11 -6.78
N VAL A 154 3.87 3.21 -6.35
CA VAL A 154 4.25 1.98 -5.66
C VAL A 154 5.08 1.07 -6.55
N LEU A 155 4.68 0.84 -7.81
CA LEU A 155 5.45 0.02 -8.74
C LEU A 155 6.84 0.61 -9.01
N PHE A 156 6.94 1.93 -9.17
CA PHE A 156 8.23 2.60 -9.27
C PHE A 156 9.12 2.29 -8.07
N TYR A 157 8.58 2.47 -6.85
CA TYR A 157 9.33 2.22 -5.62
C TYR A 157 9.74 0.75 -5.47
N LEU A 158 8.86 -0.19 -5.83
CA LEU A 158 9.16 -1.63 -5.85
C LEU A 158 10.35 -1.95 -6.79
N CYS A 159 10.45 -1.25 -7.92
CA CYS A 159 11.50 -1.48 -8.91
C CYS A 159 12.82 -0.75 -8.60
N THR A 160 12.79 0.37 -7.89
CA THR A 160 13.97 1.24 -7.71
C THR A 160 14.44 1.37 -6.26
N GLY A 161 13.59 1.03 -5.30
CA GLY A 161 13.83 1.28 -3.87
C GLY A 161 13.73 2.75 -3.46
N HIS A 162 13.34 3.67 -4.35
CA HIS A 162 13.24 5.10 -4.04
C HIS A 162 12.00 5.76 -4.64
N SER A 163 11.69 6.97 -4.16
CA SER A 163 10.59 7.78 -4.69
C SER A 163 10.85 8.21 -6.14
N PRO A 164 9.81 8.26 -7.01
CA PRO A 164 9.94 8.86 -8.35
C PRO A 164 10.21 10.36 -8.33
N TYR A 165 10.01 11.01 -7.17
CA TYR A 165 10.26 12.43 -6.96
C TYR A 165 11.30 12.61 -5.86
N ASN A 166 12.44 13.20 -6.20
CA ASN A 166 13.41 13.72 -5.24
C ASN A 166 13.10 15.20 -4.97
N CYS A 167 12.41 15.47 -3.87
CA CYS A 167 11.91 16.81 -3.50
C CYS A 167 12.11 17.04 -2.00
N ARG A 168 12.29 18.29 -1.61
CA ARG A 168 12.54 18.70 -0.22
C ARG A 168 11.26 19.06 0.53
N ASN A 169 10.20 19.40 -0.19
CA ASN A 169 8.93 19.83 0.39
C ASN A 169 7.74 19.47 -0.53
N LYS A 170 6.52 19.63 -0.01
CA LYS A 170 5.27 19.30 -0.71
C LYS A 170 5.07 20.13 -1.98
N THR A 171 5.39 21.42 -1.95
CA THR A 171 5.26 22.33 -3.09
C THR A 171 6.10 21.85 -4.28
N GLU A 172 7.36 21.48 -4.03
CA GLU A 172 8.24 20.92 -5.06
C GLU A 172 7.71 19.60 -5.65
N ILE A 173 7.06 18.74 -4.83
CA ILE A 173 6.44 17.51 -5.32
C ILE A 173 5.27 17.85 -6.24
N GLU A 174 4.40 18.77 -5.83
CA GLU A 174 3.25 19.20 -6.63
C GLU A 174 3.67 19.81 -7.97
N GLU A 175 4.71 20.64 -7.97
CA GLU A 175 5.28 21.23 -9.18
C GLU A 175 5.81 20.16 -10.13
N LYS A 176 6.61 19.19 -9.63
CA LYS A 176 7.14 18.09 -10.44
C LYS A 176 6.06 17.16 -10.98
N ILE A 177 5.03 16.90 -10.19
CA ILE A 177 3.88 16.12 -10.64
C ILE A 177 3.16 16.82 -11.79
N LYS A 178 2.91 18.14 -11.65
CA LYS A 178 2.23 18.95 -12.68
C LYS A 178 3.04 19.08 -13.97
N SER A 179 4.37 19.09 -13.88
CA SER A 179 5.26 19.16 -15.04
C SER A 179 5.56 17.79 -15.67
N PHE A 180 5.05 16.69 -15.09
CA PHE A 180 5.41 15.32 -15.43
C PHE A 180 6.91 15.04 -15.33
N ASP A 181 7.60 15.76 -14.44
CA ASP A 181 9.03 15.62 -14.19
C ASP A 181 9.27 14.42 -13.25
N ILE A 182 9.01 13.22 -13.78
CA ILE A 182 9.39 11.96 -13.14
C ILE A 182 10.90 11.79 -13.33
N THR A 183 11.62 11.52 -12.24
CA THR A 183 13.05 11.16 -12.33
C THR A 183 13.21 10.00 -13.32
N ASP A 184 14.18 10.09 -14.24
CA ASP A 184 14.35 9.12 -15.32
C ASP A 184 14.13 7.67 -14.87
N ILE A 185 13.08 7.02 -15.41
CA ILE A 185 12.78 5.63 -15.11
C ILE A 185 13.94 4.77 -15.64
N PRO A 186 14.77 4.16 -14.78
CA PRO A 186 16.01 3.53 -15.20
C PRO A 186 15.77 2.44 -16.26
N ASN A 187 16.66 2.37 -17.25
CA ASN A 187 16.62 1.32 -18.29
C ASN A 187 16.91 -0.09 -17.74
N SER A 188 17.39 -0.19 -16.50
CA SER A 188 17.58 -1.45 -15.79
C SER A 188 16.27 -2.10 -15.33
N ILE A 189 15.17 -1.33 -15.26
CA ILE A 189 13.85 -1.86 -14.89
C ILE A 189 13.33 -2.76 -16.01
N ASN A 190 12.64 -3.84 -15.62
CA ASN A 190 11.91 -4.68 -16.55
C ASN A 190 11.06 -3.84 -17.52
N LYS A 191 11.22 -4.07 -18.84
CA LYS A 191 10.58 -3.28 -19.89
C LYS A 191 9.05 -3.15 -19.71
N ILE A 192 8.39 -4.21 -19.22
CA ILE A 192 6.95 -4.20 -19.04
C ILE A 192 6.57 -3.39 -17.80
N PHE A 193 7.26 -3.54 -16.68
CA PHE A 193 7.03 -2.67 -15.52
C PHE A 193 7.30 -1.19 -15.85
N ARG A 194 8.32 -0.89 -16.65
CA ARG A 194 8.56 0.48 -17.14
C ARG A 194 7.37 1.02 -17.94
N GLN A 195 6.81 0.23 -18.86
CA GLN A 195 5.61 0.63 -19.62
C GLN A 195 4.38 0.80 -18.72
N MET A 196 4.22 -0.07 -17.73
CA MET A 196 3.13 0.02 -16.75
C MET A 196 3.24 1.29 -15.90
N ILE A 197 4.44 1.61 -15.39
CA ILE A 197 4.69 2.87 -14.65
C ILE A 197 4.29 4.08 -15.50
N ILE A 198 4.75 4.13 -16.76
CA ILE A 198 4.41 5.22 -17.69
C ILE A 198 2.90 5.31 -17.91
N SER A 199 2.21 4.19 -18.08
CA SER A 199 0.75 4.14 -18.27
C SER A 199 -0.05 4.56 -17.02
N MET A 200 0.40 4.17 -15.83
CA MET A 200 -0.27 4.47 -14.56
C MET A 200 -0.04 5.90 -14.10
N MET A 201 1.12 6.48 -14.41
CA MET A 201 1.47 7.83 -13.95
C MET A 201 1.13 8.91 -14.99
N GLN A 202 0.20 8.69 -15.92
CA GLN A 202 -0.24 9.76 -16.84
C GLN A 202 -0.91 10.91 -16.08
N ILE A 203 -0.51 12.17 -16.35
CA ILE A 203 -1.13 13.36 -15.73
C ILE A 203 -2.62 13.38 -16.01
N ASN A 204 -3.00 13.29 -17.29
CA ASN A 204 -4.40 13.24 -17.66
C ASN A 204 -5.00 11.90 -17.20
N GLY A 205 -5.89 11.95 -16.20
CA GLY A 205 -6.56 10.76 -15.65
C GLY A 205 -7.32 9.93 -16.68
N GLY A 206 -7.82 10.55 -17.76
CA GLY A 206 -8.48 9.85 -18.87
C GLY A 206 -7.54 9.10 -19.81
N ARG A 207 -6.22 9.37 -19.75
CA ARG A 207 -5.19 8.62 -20.50
C ARG A 207 -4.50 7.57 -19.63
N ARG A 208 -4.83 7.51 -18.35
CA ARG A 208 -4.25 6.56 -17.40
C ARG A 208 -4.77 5.15 -17.72
N GLY A 209 -3.90 4.16 -17.60
CA GLY A 209 -4.27 2.75 -17.86
C GLY A 209 -5.44 2.31 -16.99
N GLN A 210 -6.37 1.54 -17.56
CA GLN A 210 -7.45 0.91 -16.80
C GLN A 210 -6.89 -0.29 -16.02
N ILE A 211 -7.45 -0.58 -14.84
CA ILE A 211 -6.95 -1.65 -13.97
C ILE A 211 -7.04 -3.01 -14.65
N GLU A 212 -8.13 -3.23 -15.36
CA GLU A 212 -8.41 -4.43 -16.14
C GLU A 212 -7.34 -4.67 -17.21
N ASP A 213 -6.91 -3.62 -17.92
CA ASP A 213 -5.85 -3.70 -18.94
C ASP A 213 -4.49 -3.97 -18.29
N LEU A 214 -4.20 -3.32 -17.17
CA LEU A 214 -2.95 -3.50 -16.42
C LEU A 214 -2.81 -4.95 -15.89
N LEU A 215 -3.90 -5.52 -15.38
CA LEU A 215 -3.94 -6.91 -14.90
C LEU A 215 -3.76 -7.94 -16.03
N ASN A 216 -4.08 -7.57 -17.27
CA ASN A 216 -3.90 -8.42 -18.46
C ASN A 216 -2.48 -8.38 -19.03
N THR A 217 -1.56 -7.60 -18.47
CA THR A 217 -0.16 -7.59 -18.90
C THR A 217 0.53 -8.96 -18.65
N PRO A 218 1.46 -9.40 -19.51
CA PRO A 218 2.05 -10.74 -19.43
C PRO A 218 2.66 -11.08 -18.05
N GLN A 219 3.28 -10.10 -17.39
CA GLN A 219 3.95 -10.23 -16.09
C GLN A 219 2.95 -10.45 -14.95
N LEU A 220 1.77 -9.85 -15.03
CA LEU A 220 0.77 -9.95 -13.97
C LEU A 220 -0.18 -11.12 -14.20
N LYS A 221 -0.47 -11.46 -15.47
CA LYS A 221 -1.39 -12.54 -15.83
C LYS A 221 -0.99 -13.89 -15.25
N MET A 222 0.30 -14.16 -15.11
CA MET A 222 0.83 -15.39 -14.48
C MET A 222 0.67 -15.42 -12.96
N ASN A 223 0.46 -14.25 -12.34
CA ASN A 223 0.34 -14.08 -10.89
C ASN A 223 -1.09 -13.79 -10.44
N LEU A 224 -2.06 -13.84 -11.36
CA LEU A 224 -3.48 -13.76 -10.99
C LEU A 224 -3.78 -14.92 -10.03
N PRO A 225 -4.31 -14.64 -8.83
CA PRO A 225 -4.51 -15.69 -7.85
C PRO A 225 -5.46 -16.77 -8.39
N ASN A 226 -5.03 -18.03 -8.37
CA ASN A 226 -6.00 -19.13 -8.27
C ASN A 226 -6.75 -18.88 -6.97
N ARG A 227 -8.07 -18.65 -7.07
CA ARG A 227 -8.91 -18.02 -6.04
C ARG A 227 -9.17 -18.89 -4.79
N ASP A 228 -8.38 -19.94 -4.56
CA ASP A 228 -8.60 -20.90 -3.49
C ASP A 228 -7.59 -20.69 -2.36
N TRP A 229 -7.88 -19.74 -1.47
CA TRP A 229 -7.20 -19.52 -0.18
C TRP A 229 -8.25 -19.39 0.91
#